data_AF-A0A5N9EKR6-F1
#
_entry.id   AF-A0A5N9EKR6-F1
#
_cell.length_a   1.000
_cell.length_b   1.000
_cell.length_c   1.000
_cell.angle_alpha   90.00
_cell.angle_beta   90.00
_cell.angle_gamma   90.00
#
_symmetry.space_group_name_H-M   'P 1'
#
loop_
_entity.id
_entity.type
_entity.pdbx_description
1 polymer ?
#
loop_
_entity_poly.entity_id
_entity_poly.type
_entity_poly.pdbx_seq_one_letter_code
_entity_poly.pdbx_strand_id
1 'polypeptide(L)'
;MFETVVAKAAGITAGGPLTAVLTLRKEILELTENSHEASLRPNQTGSLTHSERAGLACRITKRNNDPVLTRHYETMFGVGSQQIADTGFNGGDDDRLKAIIRHTDLVTLNPKDATEGDITALRSVGLGDADIVRLSELIAFISYQVRVVAGLRLIAEVA
;
A
#
# COMPACT_ATOMS: atom_id res chain seq x y z
N MET A 1 15.78 -4.69 -12.08
CA MET A 1 14.50 -4.30 -12.71
C MET A 1 13.43 -5.38 -12.58
N PHE A 2 13.58 -6.58 -13.19
CA PHE A 2 12.57 -7.65 -13.09
C PHE A 2 12.36 -8.18 -11.66
N GLU A 3 13.29 -7.87 -10.77
CA GLU A 3 13.21 -8.23 -9.35
C GLU A 3 12.31 -7.31 -8.51
N THR A 4 11.90 -6.15 -9.03
CA THR A 4 11.03 -5.21 -8.31
C THR A 4 9.66 -5.82 -8.05
N VAL A 5 9.00 -5.39 -6.98
CA VAL A 5 7.66 -5.85 -6.60
C VAL A 5 6.67 -5.59 -7.73
N VAL A 6 6.73 -4.42 -8.36
CA VAL A 6 5.86 -4.07 -9.49
C VAL A 6 6.07 -5.00 -10.68
N ALA A 7 7.33 -5.27 -11.06
CA ALA A 7 7.62 -6.14 -12.19
C ALA A 7 7.14 -7.58 -11.94
N LYS A 8 7.42 -8.11 -10.74
CA LYS A 8 6.96 -9.44 -10.30
C LYS A 8 5.44 -9.52 -10.27
N ALA A 9 4.78 -8.54 -9.66
CA ALA A 9 3.33 -8.53 -9.51
C ALA A 9 2.60 -8.41 -10.85
N ALA A 10 3.18 -7.70 -11.82
CA ALA A 10 2.63 -7.58 -13.17
C ALA A 10 3.03 -8.74 -14.11
N GLY A 11 3.83 -9.72 -13.64
CA GLY A 11 4.24 -10.88 -14.44
C GLY A 11 5.25 -10.55 -15.54
N ILE A 12 6.02 -9.47 -15.38
CA ILE A 12 7.00 -9.04 -16.37
C ILE A 12 8.26 -9.90 -16.27
N THR A 13 8.66 -10.51 -17.38
CA THR A 13 9.86 -11.35 -17.49
C THR A 13 10.89 -10.76 -18.45
N ALA A 14 12.13 -11.25 -18.40
CA ALA A 14 13.26 -10.75 -19.21
C ALA A 14 13.15 -11.03 -20.72
N GLY A 15 12.11 -11.74 -21.18
CA GLY A 15 11.84 -12.00 -22.60
C GLY A 15 10.38 -11.77 -22.99
N GLY A 16 9.64 -11.02 -22.17
CA GLY A 16 8.23 -10.72 -22.41
C GLY A 16 8.02 -9.56 -23.39
N PRO A 17 6.79 -9.37 -23.88
CA PRO A 17 6.47 -8.34 -24.87
C PRO A 17 6.76 -6.91 -24.35
N LEU A 18 6.73 -6.69 -23.04
CA LEU A 18 6.99 -5.39 -22.42
C LEU A 18 8.46 -5.13 -22.05
N THR A 19 9.37 -6.09 -22.27
CA THR A 19 10.76 -5.98 -21.81
C THR A 19 11.47 -4.74 -22.35
N ALA A 20 11.36 -4.46 -23.65
CA ALA A 20 12.04 -3.32 -24.28
C ALA A 20 11.53 -1.98 -23.73
N VAL A 21 10.21 -1.82 -23.61
CA VAL A 21 9.57 -0.60 -23.12
C VAL A 21 9.94 -0.33 -21.67
N LEU A 22 9.90 -1.36 -20.82
CA LEU A 22 10.22 -1.22 -19.41
C LEU A 22 11.72 -1.03 -19.16
N THR A 23 12.58 -1.52 -20.07
CA THR A 23 14.01 -1.22 -20.05
C THR A 23 14.27 0.28 -20.11
N LEU A 24 13.52 1.01 -20.94
CA LEU A 24 13.58 2.48 -21.02
C LEU A 24 13.05 3.20 -19.78
N ARG A 25 12.37 2.49 -18.87
CA ARG A 25 11.77 3.03 -17.63
C ARG A 25 12.40 2.43 -16.38
N LYS A 26 13.59 1.83 -16.49
CA LYS A 26 14.32 1.20 -15.37
C LYS A 26 14.36 2.07 -14.12
N GLU A 27 14.73 3.33 -14.27
CA GLU A 27 14.89 4.27 -13.17
C GLU A 27 13.57 4.51 -12.41
N ILE A 28 12.44 4.60 -13.13
CA ILE A 28 11.12 4.76 -12.52
C ILE A 28 10.74 3.51 -11.70
N LEU A 29 11.04 2.32 -12.21
CA LEU A 29 10.79 1.07 -11.48
C LEU A 29 11.68 0.96 -10.24
N GLU A 30 12.93 1.41 -10.31
CA GLU A 30 13.85 1.45 -9.18
C GLU A 30 13.43 2.48 -8.12
N LEU A 31 13.02 3.68 -8.54
CA LEU A 31 12.45 4.68 -7.62
C LEU A 31 11.17 4.17 -6.96
N THR A 32 10.32 3.46 -7.71
CA THR A 32 9.10 2.84 -7.15
C THR A 32 9.44 1.77 -6.11
N GLU A 33 10.48 0.96 -6.34
CA GLU A 33 10.98 -0.02 -5.36
C GLU A 33 11.55 0.67 -4.11
N ASN A 34 12.28 1.77 -4.28
CA ASN A 34 12.77 2.55 -3.15
C ASN A 34 11.62 3.17 -2.34
N SER A 35 10.59 3.68 -3.01
CA SER A 35 9.37 4.16 -2.34
C SER A 35 8.61 3.05 -1.63
N HIS A 36 8.62 1.82 -2.18
CA HIS A 36 8.07 0.65 -1.50
C HIS A 36 8.79 0.40 -0.18
N GLU A 37 10.13 0.26 -0.19
CA GLU A 37 10.88 0.02 1.03
C GLU A 37 10.76 1.19 2.02
N ALA A 38 10.79 2.45 1.55
CA ALA A 38 10.64 3.61 2.42
C ALA A 38 9.26 3.68 3.10
N SER A 39 8.19 3.27 2.40
CA SER A 39 6.82 3.33 2.93
C SER A 39 6.53 2.20 3.92
N LEU A 40 7.05 0.99 3.64
CA LEU A 40 6.78 -0.21 4.45
C LEU A 40 7.79 -0.40 5.58
N ARG A 41 9.06 -0.07 5.33
CA ARG A 41 10.20 -0.27 6.24
C ARG A 41 11.03 1.00 6.44
N PRO A 42 10.41 2.13 6.85
CA PRO A 42 11.17 3.31 7.20
C PRO A 42 12.09 3.03 8.39
N ASN A 43 13.26 3.67 8.42
CA ASN A 43 14.18 3.68 9.56
C ASN A 43 13.53 4.31 10.81
N GLN A 44 12.61 5.25 10.60
CA GLN A 44 11.80 5.89 11.64
C GLN A 44 10.32 5.59 11.40
N THR A 45 9.78 4.65 12.17
CA THR A 45 8.40 4.19 12.03
C THR A 45 7.36 5.24 12.43
N GLY A 46 7.74 6.15 13.33
CA GLY A 46 6.76 6.97 14.06
C GLY A 46 5.82 6.07 14.86
N SER A 47 4.55 6.46 14.96
CA SER A 47 3.52 5.67 15.64
C SER A 47 2.95 4.51 14.81
N LEU A 48 3.37 4.35 13.55
CA LEU A 48 2.94 3.27 12.65
C LEU A 48 4.06 2.23 12.53
N THR A 49 3.90 1.12 13.23
CA THR A 49 4.86 0.01 13.23
C THR A 49 4.97 -0.65 11.85
N HIS A 50 6.07 -1.36 11.59
CA HIS A 50 6.21 -2.15 10.35
C HIS A 50 5.08 -3.19 10.20
N SER A 51 4.64 -3.81 11.30
CA SER A 51 3.55 -4.79 11.27
C SER A 51 2.20 -4.15 10.94
N GLU A 52 1.91 -2.94 11.44
CA GLU A 52 0.72 -2.20 11.04
C GLU A 52 0.78 -1.79 9.57
N ARG A 53 1.93 -1.30 9.10
CA ARG A 53 2.14 -0.96 7.68
C ARG A 53 1.88 -2.15 6.76
N ALA A 54 2.39 -3.33 7.11
CA ALA A 54 2.16 -4.56 6.36
C ALA A 54 0.67 -4.98 6.36
N GLY A 55 0.01 -4.89 7.52
CA GLY A 55 -1.42 -5.18 7.65
C GLY A 55 -2.29 -4.23 6.82
N LEU A 56 -2.02 -2.92 6.89
CA LEU A 56 -2.72 -1.90 6.11
C LEU A 56 -2.46 -2.06 4.61
N ALA A 57 -1.21 -2.31 4.19
CA ALA A 57 -0.89 -2.56 2.80
C ALA A 57 -1.67 -3.76 2.23
N CYS A 58 -1.71 -4.87 2.97
CA CYS A 58 -2.51 -6.04 2.60
C CYS A 58 -4.01 -5.74 2.57
N ARG A 59 -4.53 -4.93 3.52
CA ARG A 59 -5.93 -4.47 3.52
C ARG A 59 -6.25 -3.68 2.25
N ILE A 60 -5.39 -2.74 1.86
CA ILE A 60 -5.56 -1.90 0.66
C ILE A 60 -5.57 -2.76 -0.60
N THR A 61 -4.64 -3.71 -0.74
CA THR A 61 -4.58 -4.58 -1.93
C THR A 61 -5.77 -5.54 -2.02
N LYS A 62 -6.27 -6.05 -0.89
CA LYS A 62 -7.54 -6.80 -0.83
C LYS A 62 -8.73 -5.95 -1.28
N ARG A 63 -8.85 -4.70 -0.80
CA ARG A 63 -9.91 -3.77 -1.20
C ARG A 63 -9.87 -3.43 -2.70
N ASN A 64 -8.69 -3.49 -3.31
CA ASN A 64 -8.51 -3.29 -4.75
C ASN A 64 -8.52 -4.59 -5.58
N ASN A 65 -8.80 -5.74 -4.96
CA ASN A 65 -8.84 -7.05 -5.61
C ASN A 65 -7.53 -7.46 -6.33
N ASP A 66 -6.36 -7.13 -5.78
CA ASP A 66 -5.07 -7.59 -6.32
C ASP A 66 -4.50 -8.75 -5.48
N PRO A 67 -4.73 -10.02 -5.87
CA PRO A 67 -4.28 -11.18 -5.08
C PRO A 67 -2.76 -11.38 -5.10
N VAL A 68 -2.06 -10.88 -6.11
CA VAL A 68 -0.60 -11.04 -6.21
C VAL A 68 0.10 -10.08 -5.25
N LEU A 69 -0.31 -8.81 -5.23
CA LEU A 69 0.17 -7.83 -4.26
C LEU A 69 -0.30 -8.16 -2.84
N THR A 70 -1.52 -8.72 -2.68
CA THR A 70 -1.99 -9.24 -1.39
C THR A 70 -1.01 -10.26 -0.82
N ARG A 71 -0.66 -11.29 -1.60
CA ARG A 71 0.30 -12.32 -1.19
C ARG A 71 1.67 -11.74 -0.88
N HIS A 72 2.13 -10.76 -1.66
CA HIS A 72 3.39 -10.07 -1.39
C HIS A 72 3.39 -9.41 0.00
N TYR A 73 2.37 -8.64 0.35
CA TYR A 73 2.30 -7.97 1.65
C TYR A 73 2.06 -8.94 2.82
N GLU A 74 1.44 -10.09 2.59
CA GLU A 74 1.34 -11.17 3.59
C GLU A 74 2.73 -11.69 3.99
N THR A 75 3.72 -11.69 3.08
CA THR A 75 5.10 -12.09 3.43
C THR A 75 5.79 -11.13 4.41
N MET A 76 5.23 -9.95 4.65
CA MET A 76 5.78 -8.91 5.54
C MET A 76 5.08 -8.86 6.89
N PHE A 77 4.15 -9.77 7.15
CA PHE A 77 3.38 -9.77 8.39
C PHE A 77 4.28 -9.93 9.62
N GLY A 78 3.93 -9.19 10.66
CA GLY A 78 4.39 -9.42 12.01
C GLY A 78 3.20 -9.51 12.96
N VAL A 79 3.43 -9.20 14.23
CA VAL A 79 2.39 -9.27 15.26
C VAL A 79 1.25 -8.32 14.93
N GLY A 80 0.02 -8.84 14.89
CA GLY A 80 -1.20 -8.06 14.63
C GLY A 80 -1.50 -7.76 13.15
N SER A 81 -0.56 -7.96 12.22
CA SER A 81 -0.76 -7.65 10.79
C SER A 81 -1.97 -8.37 10.19
N GLN A 82 -2.13 -9.66 10.51
CA GLN A 82 -3.22 -10.50 9.99
C GLN A 82 -4.60 -9.92 10.32
N GLN A 83 -4.77 -9.40 11.54
CA GLN A 83 -6.04 -8.84 12.00
C GLN A 83 -6.35 -7.52 11.30
N ILE A 84 -5.35 -6.66 11.13
CA ILE A 84 -5.49 -5.38 10.39
C ILE A 84 -5.81 -5.63 8.91
N ALA A 85 -5.21 -6.67 8.33
CA ALA A 85 -5.42 -7.10 6.95
C ALA A 85 -6.81 -7.72 6.69
N ASP A 86 -7.58 -8.08 7.72
CA ASP A 86 -8.96 -8.52 7.58
C ASP A 86 -9.87 -7.32 7.33
N THR A 87 -10.43 -7.21 6.12
CA THR A 87 -11.32 -6.12 5.72
C THR A 87 -12.62 -6.03 6.52
N GLY A 88 -12.99 -7.07 7.29
CA GLY A 88 -14.10 -7.07 8.24
C GLY A 88 -13.74 -6.51 9.61
N PHE A 89 -12.45 -6.49 9.97
CA PHE A 89 -11.98 -5.91 11.23
C PHE A 89 -12.05 -4.38 11.18
N ASN A 90 -12.60 -3.78 12.23
CA ASN A 90 -12.84 -2.34 12.35
C ASN A 90 -11.96 -1.65 13.39
N GLY A 91 -11.05 -2.36 14.05
CA GLY A 91 -10.20 -1.83 15.14
C GLY A 91 -10.49 -2.42 16.52
N GLY A 92 -11.59 -3.15 16.72
CA GLY A 92 -11.89 -3.83 17.99
C GLY A 92 -12.14 -2.84 19.12
N ASP A 93 -11.44 -2.96 20.25
CA ASP A 93 -11.54 -2.01 21.38
C ASP A 93 -10.46 -0.91 21.35
N ASP A 94 -9.60 -0.90 20.33
CA ASP A 94 -8.53 0.10 20.18
C ASP A 94 -9.03 1.27 19.32
N ASP A 95 -9.33 2.40 19.96
CA ASP A 95 -9.82 3.61 19.28
C ASP A 95 -8.81 4.20 18.28
N ARG A 96 -7.51 4.06 18.55
CA ARG A 96 -6.45 4.48 17.62
C ARG A 96 -6.52 3.64 16.35
N LEU A 97 -6.63 2.32 16.51
CA LEU A 97 -6.68 1.40 15.39
C LEU A 97 -7.99 1.54 14.60
N LYS A 98 -9.12 1.80 15.26
CA LYS A 98 -10.39 2.15 14.60
C LYS A 98 -10.23 3.36 13.68
N ALA A 99 -9.63 4.45 14.18
CA ALA A 99 -9.45 5.66 13.40
C ALA A 99 -8.53 5.43 12.18
N ILE A 100 -7.43 4.70 12.36
CA ILE A 100 -6.49 4.36 11.29
C ILE A 100 -7.17 3.49 10.22
N ILE A 101 -7.89 2.44 10.62
CA ILE A 101 -8.58 1.54 9.68
C ILE A 101 -9.67 2.29 8.91
N ARG A 102 -10.47 3.10 9.60
CA ARG A 102 -11.51 3.93 8.98
C ARG A 102 -10.93 4.88 7.94
N HIS A 103 -9.85 5.59 8.29
CA HIS A 103 -9.19 6.50 7.36
C HIS A 103 -8.56 5.77 6.17
N THR A 104 -7.91 4.63 6.42
CA THR A 104 -7.32 3.77 5.38
C THR A 104 -8.38 3.32 4.38
N ASP A 105 -9.52 2.79 4.86
CA ASP A 105 -10.61 2.35 3.99
C ASP A 105 -11.25 3.52 3.23
N LEU A 106 -11.47 4.66 3.89
CA LEU A 106 -12.04 5.86 3.27
C LEU A 106 -11.17 6.35 2.11
N VAL A 107 -9.88 6.57 2.34
CA VAL A 107 -8.96 7.10 1.31
C VAL A 107 -8.71 6.06 0.21
N THR A 108 -8.76 4.77 0.52
CA THR A 108 -8.61 3.71 -0.48
C THR A 108 -9.82 3.62 -1.42
N LEU A 109 -11.04 3.64 -0.87
CA LEU A 109 -12.26 3.36 -1.62
C LEU A 109 -12.93 4.63 -2.16
N ASN A 110 -12.95 5.70 -1.37
CA ASN A 110 -13.67 6.93 -1.64
C ASN A 110 -12.83 8.18 -1.30
N PRO A 111 -11.63 8.35 -1.90
CA PRO A 111 -10.73 9.45 -1.54
C PRO A 111 -11.34 10.85 -1.73
N LYS A 112 -12.29 10.99 -2.66
CA LYS A 112 -13.02 12.25 -2.89
C LYS A 112 -13.94 12.66 -1.73
N ASP A 113 -14.29 11.72 -0.86
CA ASP A 113 -15.19 11.94 0.27
C ASP A 113 -14.39 12.22 1.56
N ALA A 114 -13.06 12.21 1.50
CA ALA A 114 -12.21 12.58 2.63
C ALA A 114 -12.32 14.08 2.92
N THR A 115 -12.48 14.41 4.21
CA THR A 115 -12.72 15.77 4.70
C THR A 115 -11.71 16.14 5.79
N GLU A 116 -11.69 17.43 6.18
CA GLU A 116 -10.92 17.88 7.36
C GLU A 116 -11.34 17.13 8.63
N GLY A 117 -12.63 16.79 8.77
CA GLY A 117 -13.14 16.03 9.91
C GLY A 117 -12.47 14.66 10.05
N ASP A 118 -12.04 14.05 8.95
CA ASP A 118 -11.32 12.78 8.97
C ASP A 118 -9.90 12.91 9.54
N ILE A 119 -9.26 14.04 9.30
CA ILE A 119 -7.95 14.37 9.88
C ILE A 119 -8.11 14.69 11.37
N THR A 120 -9.14 15.47 11.74
CA THR A 120 -9.43 15.75 13.14
C THR A 120 -9.74 14.48 13.94
N ALA A 121 -10.42 13.50 13.35
CA ALA A 121 -10.68 12.21 13.98
C ALA A 121 -9.39 11.39 14.27
N LEU A 122 -8.37 11.50 13.42
CA LEU A 122 -7.06 10.88 13.70
C LEU A 122 -6.34 11.63 14.83
N ARG A 123 -6.37 12.96 14.84
CA ARG A 123 -5.79 13.76 15.92
C ARG A 123 -6.45 13.50 17.27
N SER A 124 -7.77 13.32 17.30
CA SER A 124 -8.51 13.09 18.56
C SER A 124 -8.13 11.80 19.27
N VAL A 125 -7.55 10.82 18.56
CA VAL A 125 -7.03 9.57 19.14
C VAL A 125 -5.51 9.64 19.39
N GLY A 126 -4.92 10.83 19.34
CA GLY A 126 -3.52 11.07 19.67
C GLY A 126 -2.52 10.85 18.55
N LEU A 127 -2.95 10.65 17.28
CA LEU A 127 -2.01 10.65 16.16
C LEU A 127 -1.46 12.06 15.93
N GLY A 128 -0.12 12.19 15.95
CA GLY A 128 0.56 13.42 15.58
C GLY A 128 0.54 13.66 14.07
N ASP A 129 0.67 14.91 13.65
CA ASP A 129 0.61 15.31 12.23
C ASP A 129 1.61 14.53 11.35
N ALA A 130 2.83 14.29 11.85
CA ALA A 130 3.82 13.52 11.11
C ALA A 130 3.39 12.06 10.88
N ASP A 131 2.63 11.46 11.81
CA ASP A 131 2.13 10.08 11.67
C ASP A 131 0.90 10.02 10.76
N ILE A 132 0.07 11.06 10.74
CA ILE A 132 -1.02 11.22 9.77
C ILE A 132 -0.46 11.33 8.35
N VAL A 133 0.62 12.10 8.16
CA VAL A 133 1.32 12.18 6.87
C VAL A 133 1.88 10.81 6.48
N ARG A 134 2.57 10.10 7.39
CA ARG A 134 3.09 8.74 7.12
C ARG A 134 2.00 7.74 6.74
N LEU A 135 0.84 7.82 7.39
CA LEU A 135 -0.32 6.99 7.04
C LEU A 135 -0.82 7.33 5.63
N SER A 136 -0.95 8.62 5.32
CA SER A 136 -1.40 9.10 4.01
C SER A 136 -0.44 8.70 2.89
N GLU A 137 0.87 8.81 3.13
CA GLU A 137 1.94 8.39 2.21
C GLU A 137 1.86 6.88 1.93
N LEU A 138 1.68 6.06 2.96
CA LEU A 138 1.48 4.62 2.79
C LEU A 138 0.26 4.35 1.91
N ILE A 139 -0.91 4.92 2.23
CA ILE A 139 -2.14 4.68 1.47
C ILE A 139 -1.98 5.11 0.02
N ALA A 140 -1.39 6.29 -0.21
CA ALA A 140 -1.13 6.82 -1.53
C ALA A 140 -0.20 5.90 -2.34
N PHE A 141 0.92 5.46 -1.75
CA PHE A 141 1.88 4.59 -2.40
C PHE A 141 1.26 3.24 -2.80
N ILE A 142 0.56 2.55 -1.89
CA ILE A 142 -0.04 1.24 -2.20
C ILE A 142 -1.11 1.39 -3.27
N SER A 143 -1.94 2.43 -3.19
CA SER A 143 -2.98 2.70 -4.18
C SER A 143 -2.39 3.03 -5.56
N TYR A 144 -1.26 3.75 -5.61
CA TYR A 144 -0.49 3.96 -6.83
C TYR A 144 0.05 2.64 -7.38
N GLN A 145 0.71 1.83 -6.54
CA GLN A 145 1.34 0.58 -6.94
C GLN A 145 0.34 -0.41 -7.55
N VAL A 146 -0.83 -0.56 -6.93
CA VAL A 146 -1.94 -1.37 -7.46
C VAL A 146 -2.32 -0.93 -8.87
N ARG A 147 -2.50 0.38 -9.10
CA ARG A 147 -2.91 0.89 -10.42
C ARG A 147 -1.83 0.70 -11.47
N VAL A 148 -0.56 0.89 -11.11
CA VAL A 148 0.57 0.61 -12.01
C VAL A 148 0.60 -0.86 -12.40
N VAL A 149 0.50 -1.77 -11.44
CA VAL A 149 0.49 -3.22 -11.70
C VAL A 149 -0.70 -3.61 -12.59
N ALA A 150 -1.89 -3.12 -12.29
CA ALA A 150 -3.08 -3.37 -13.11
C ALA A 150 -2.90 -2.85 -14.55
N GLY A 151 -2.40 -1.62 -14.71
CA GLY A 151 -2.13 -1.05 -16.04
C GLY A 151 -1.10 -1.86 -16.82
N LEU A 152 -0.01 -2.30 -16.18
CA LEU A 152 1.01 -3.12 -16.84
C LEU A 152 0.47 -4.47 -17.28
N ARG A 153 -0.38 -5.12 -16.48
CA ARG A 153 -1.05 -6.38 -16.86
C ARG A 153 -1.94 -6.18 -18.09
N LEU A 154 -2.75 -5.12 -18.12
CA LEU A 154 -3.61 -4.80 -19.27
C LEU A 154 -2.81 -4.53 -20.54
N ILE A 155 -1.68 -3.82 -20.45
CA ILE A 155 -0.80 -3.58 -21.60
C ILE A 155 -0.19 -4.90 -22.08
N ALA A 156 0.18 -5.81 -21.17
CA ALA A 156 0.75 -7.11 -21.53
C ALA A 156 -0.25 -8.04 -22.21
N GLU A 157 -1.55 -7.92 -21.93
CA GLU A 157 -2.60 -8.71 -22.59
C GLU A 157 -2.80 -8.36 -24.07
N VAL A 158 -2.45 -7.12 -24.46
CA VAL A 158 -2.63 -6.60 -25.82
C VAL A 158 -1.32 -6.46 -26.62
N ALA A 159 -0.18 -6.81 -26.03
CA ALA A 159 1.15 -6.70 -26.62
C ALA A 159 1.65 -8.05 -27.16
#